data_AF-A0A8C6L6D2-F1
#
_entry.id   AF-A0A8C6L6D2-F1
#
_cell.length_a   1.000
_cell.length_b   1.000
_cell.length_c   1.000
_cell.angle_alpha   90.00
_cell.angle_beta   90.00
_cell.angle_gamma   90.00
#
_symmetry.space_group_name_H-M   'P 1'
#
loop_
_entity.id
_entity.type
_entity.pdbx_description
1 polymer ?
#
loop_
_entity_poly.entity_id
_entity_poly.type
_entity_poly.pdbx_seq_one_letter_code
_entity_poly.pdbx_strand_id
1 'polypeptide(L)'
;MEHLNVHQRRSELHESTRILDVKKYWCRGSSRRTCEVLLDSDGVTKGSYTHRSHIVDARRRGLFVKVTQLQAKDSGEYWIGIDKIYADIMTSVTLKVTKGKKTRYLGHFTNPSGAAAGALRCLV
;
A
#
# COMPACT_ATOMS: atom_id res chain seq x y z
N MET A 1 8.65 -8.41 -16.12
CA MET A 1 8.98 -7.28 -15.22
C MET A 1 8.29 -6.06 -15.78
N GLU A 2 7.05 -5.80 -15.37
CA GLU A 2 6.28 -4.67 -15.87
C GLU A 2 6.37 -3.54 -14.84
N HIS A 3 7.03 -2.46 -15.22
CA HIS A 3 7.10 -1.23 -14.45
C HIS A 3 5.93 -0.35 -14.89
N LEU A 4 4.94 -0.13 -14.01
CA LEU A 4 3.99 0.96 -14.19
C LEU A 4 4.66 2.27 -13.76
N ASN A 5 4.99 3.11 -14.74
CA ASN A 5 5.43 4.48 -14.53
C ASN A 5 4.22 5.35 -14.19
N VAL A 6 4.18 5.88 -12.96
CA VAL A 6 3.30 7.00 -12.61
C VAL A 6 4.17 8.25 -12.60
N HIS A 7 4.07 9.05 -13.65
CA HIS A 7 4.63 10.40 -13.69
C HIS A 7 3.64 11.34 -12.99
N GLN A 8 4.04 11.96 -11.88
CA GLN A 8 3.33 13.14 -11.35
C GLN A 8 4.32 14.25 -10.97
N ARG A 9 3.90 15.49 -11.30
CA ARG A 9 4.70 16.71 -11.38
C ARG A 9 5.28 17.14 -10.03
N ARG A 10 6.49 17.68 -10.12
CA ARG A 10 7.35 18.14 -9.02
C ARG A 10 7.06 19.62 -8.71
N SER A 11 6.42 19.89 -7.58
CA SER A 11 6.35 21.19 -6.89
C SER A 11 5.86 20.86 -5.47
N GLU A 12 6.64 20.92 -4.39
CA GLU A 12 7.12 22.10 -3.67
C GLU A 12 8.05 21.64 -2.52
N LEU A 13 9.22 22.27 -2.36
CA LEU A 13 10.25 21.85 -1.39
C LEU A 13 10.02 22.37 0.05
N HIS A 14 9.10 23.32 0.27
CA HIS A 14 8.85 23.92 1.59
C HIS A 14 7.77 23.19 2.41
N GLU A 15 6.75 22.64 1.77
CA GLU A 15 5.73 21.80 2.42
C GLU A 15 6.31 20.44 2.86
N SER A 16 7.39 20.00 2.20
CA SER A 16 7.97 18.67 2.34
C SER A 16 8.41 18.33 3.77
N THR A 17 9.14 19.21 4.48
CA THR A 17 9.74 18.87 5.78
C THR A 17 8.71 18.54 6.85
N ARG A 18 7.57 19.25 6.88
CA ARG A 18 6.51 18.99 7.85
C ARG A 18 5.79 17.67 7.60
N ILE A 19 5.79 17.14 6.38
CA ILE A 19 5.17 15.87 6.02
C ILE A 19 6.06 14.67 6.37
N LEU A 20 7.38 14.86 6.43
CA LEU A 20 8.32 13.74 6.59
C LEU A 20 8.18 13.04 7.94
N ASP A 21 7.83 13.78 8.98
CA ASP A 21 7.69 13.28 10.36
C ASP A 21 6.23 13.09 10.79
N VAL A 22 5.29 13.26 9.85
CA VAL A 22 3.86 13.06 10.10
C VAL A 22 3.49 11.61 9.85
N LYS A 23 2.67 11.06 10.75
CA LYS A 23 2.12 9.70 10.67
C LYS A 23 1.41 9.47 9.34
N LYS A 24 1.72 8.33 8.73
CA LYS A 24 1.11 7.89 7.47
C LYS A 24 0.37 6.59 7.71
N TYR A 25 -0.77 6.43 7.06
CA TYR A 25 -1.61 5.27 7.28
C TYR A 25 -2.20 4.72 5.98
N TRP A 26 -2.43 3.41 5.98
CA TRP A 26 -3.07 2.65 4.92
C TRP A 26 -4.49 2.30 5.35
N CYS A 27 -5.46 2.82 4.60
CA CYS A 27 -6.88 2.77 4.92
C CYS A 27 -7.65 2.00 3.83
N ARG A 28 -8.70 1.26 4.20
CA ARG A 28 -9.56 0.53 3.24
C ARG A 28 -11.00 1.02 3.32
N GLY A 29 -11.60 1.34 2.17
CA GLY A 29 -13.00 1.75 2.09
C GLY A 29 -13.31 2.59 0.85
N SER A 30 -14.58 2.64 0.48
CA SER A 30 -15.09 3.39 -0.68
C SER A 30 -15.16 4.90 -0.45
N SER A 31 -15.02 5.35 0.80
CA SER A 31 -15.05 6.76 1.16
C SER A 31 -13.87 7.09 2.04
N ARG A 32 -13.25 8.22 1.71
CA ARG A 32 -12.15 8.82 2.46
C ARG A 32 -12.48 9.04 3.94
N ARG A 33 -13.74 9.38 4.26
CA ARG A 33 -14.16 9.73 5.63
C ARG A 33 -14.45 8.53 6.52
N THR A 34 -14.76 7.38 5.93
CA THR A 34 -15.26 6.19 6.65
C THR A 34 -14.41 4.96 6.38
N CYS A 35 -13.22 5.14 5.80
CA CYS A 35 -12.31 4.04 5.57
C CYS A 35 -11.76 3.51 6.90
N GLU A 36 -11.48 2.21 6.95
CA GLU A 36 -10.87 1.56 8.10
C GLU A 36 -9.35 1.62 7.99
N VAL A 37 -8.67 2.22 8.97
CA VAL A 37 -7.21 2.20 9.06
C VAL A 37 -6.74 0.78 9.36
N LEU A 38 -6.01 0.19 8.41
CA LEU A 38 -5.48 -1.17 8.48
C LEU A 38 -4.05 -1.22 9.01
N LEU A 39 -3.22 -0.25 8.58
CA LEU A 39 -1.82 -0.08 9.01
C LEU A 39 -1.50 1.40 9.22
N ASP A 40 -0.56 1.71 10.11
CA ASP A 40 0.09 3.02 10.16
C ASP A 40 1.59 2.96 10.48
N SER A 41 2.28 4.07 10.26
CA SER A 41 3.71 4.23 10.53
C SER A 41 4.07 4.20 12.02
N ASP A 42 3.09 4.28 12.91
CA ASP A 42 3.29 4.22 14.37
C ASP A 42 3.16 2.79 14.91
N GLY A 43 2.85 1.82 14.03
CA GLY A 43 2.86 0.39 14.32
C GLY A 43 1.47 -0.23 14.50
N VAL A 44 0.38 0.49 14.21
CA VAL A 44 -0.94 -0.12 14.18
C VAL A 44 -1.00 -1.11 13.03
N THR A 45 -1.51 -2.31 13.30
CA THR A 45 -1.89 -3.28 12.26
C THR A 45 -3.14 -4.05 12.70
N LYS A 46 -4.15 -4.14 11.82
CA LYS A 46 -5.46 -4.71 12.18
C LYS A 46 -5.84 -5.97 11.40
N GLY A 47 -6.61 -6.82 12.07
CA GLY A 47 -7.33 -7.96 11.47
C GLY A 47 -6.42 -8.90 10.69
N SER A 48 -6.83 -9.22 9.46
CA SER A 48 -6.08 -10.18 8.62
C SER A 48 -4.70 -9.68 8.16
N TYR A 49 -4.30 -8.45 8.48
CA TYR A 49 -3.06 -7.82 8.00
C TYR A 49 -1.86 -8.05 8.93
N THR A 50 -2.08 -8.35 10.22
CA THR A 50 -1.05 -8.42 11.27
C THR A 50 0.14 -9.33 10.95
N HIS A 51 -0.05 -10.41 10.18
CA HIS A 51 1.02 -11.37 9.86
C HIS A 51 1.40 -11.44 8.39
N ARG A 52 0.79 -10.60 7.56
CA ARG A 52 0.98 -10.64 6.10
C ARG A 52 1.17 -9.27 5.50
N SER A 53 1.48 -8.26 6.31
CA SER A 53 1.72 -6.92 5.80
C SER A 53 2.80 -6.19 6.55
N HIS A 54 3.38 -5.21 5.87
CA HIS A 54 4.44 -4.37 6.38
C HIS A 54 4.31 -2.99 5.76
N ILE A 55 4.43 -1.96 6.59
CA ILE A 55 4.39 -0.56 6.20
C ILE A 55 5.74 0.09 6.54
N VAL A 56 6.29 0.84 5.60
CA VAL A 56 7.54 1.58 5.77
C VAL A 56 7.34 3.00 5.28
N ASP A 57 7.44 3.96 6.20
CA ASP A 57 7.55 5.37 5.85
C ASP A 57 9.00 5.69 5.45
N ALA A 58 9.23 5.87 4.15
CA ALA A 58 10.54 6.22 3.61
C ALA A 58 10.69 7.74 3.40
N ARG A 59 9.88 8.55 4.11
CA ARG A 59 9.93 10.01 4.12
C ARG A 59 9.84 10.58 2.70
N ARG A 60 10.94 11.13 2.19
CA ARG A 60 11.05 11.71 0.83
C ARG A 60 10.83 10.69 -0.29
N ARG A 61 10.89 9.38 0.01
CA ARG A 61 10.66 8.31 -0.99
C ARG A 61 9.22 7.77 -0.97
N GLY A 62 8.35 8.34 -0.13
CA GLY A 62 6.95 7.95 -0.01
C GLY A 62 6.70 6.82 1.00
N LEU A 63 5.50 6.25 0.92
CA LEU A 63 5.03 5.17 1.78
C LEU A 63 5.07 3.84 1.01
N PHE A 64 5.68 2.83 1.63
CA PHE A 64 5.74 1.49 1.07
C PHE A 64 4.82 0.57 1.86
N VAL A 65 3.86 -0.07 1.19
CA VAL A 65 2.94 -1.03 1.78
C VAL A 65 3.12 -2.36 1.08
N LYS A 66 3.63 -3.35 1.81
CA LYS A 66 3.76 -4.73 1.33
C LYS A 66 2.64 -5.55 1.92
N VAL A 67 1.92 -6.30 1.08
CA VAL A 67 0.92 -7.28 1.52
C VAL A 67 1.21 -8.62 0.84
N THR A 68 1.45 -9.64 1.66
CA THR A 68 1.70 -11.00 1.20
C THR A 68 0.41 -11.81 1.24
N GLN A 69 0.41 -12.94 0.52
CA GLN A 69 -0.73 -13.87 0.48
C GLN A 69 -2.03 -13.16 0.07
N LEU A 70 -1.96 -12.33 -0.98
CA LEU A 70 -3.12 -11.61 -1.49
C LEU A 70 -4.20 -12.60 -1.96
N GLN A 71 -5.44 -12.32 -1.54
CA GLN A 71 -6.63 -13.06 -1.91
C GLN A 71 -7.54 -12.19 -2.78
N ALA A 72 -8.41 -12.79 -3.59
CA ALA A 72 -9.35 -12.05 -4.43
C ALA A 72 -10.18 -11.03 -3.62
N LYS A 73 -10.54 -11.39 -2.38
CA LYS A 73 -11.27 -10.56 -1.42
C LYS A 73 -10.49 -9.33 -0.92
N ASP A 74 -9.18 -9.27 -1.14
CA ASP A 74 -8.37 -8.09 -0.81
C ASP A 74 -8.49 -7.00 -1.87
N SER A 75 -9.12 -7.29 -3.01
CA SER A 75 -9.45 -6.26 -4.00
C SER A 75 -10.40 -5.21 -3.42
N GLY A 76 -10.25 -3.97 -3.84
CA GLY A 76 -11.12 -2.87 -3.43
C GLY A 76 -10.42 -1.52 -3.47
N GLU A 77 -11.09 -0.52 -2.92
CA GLU A 77 -10.59 0.83 -2.77
C GLU A 77 -9.85 1.00 -1.44
N TYR A 78 -8.67 1.59 -1.56
CA TYR A 78 -7.79 1.92 -0.46
C TYR A 78 -7.40 3.38 -0.55
N TRP A 79 -6.87 3.89 0.55
CA TRP A 79 -6.38 5.24 0.66
C TRP A 79 -5.07 5.25 1.45
N ILE A 80 -4.15 6.10 1.02
CA ILE A 80 -3.02 6.48 1.85
C ILE A 80 -3.34 7.83 2.44
N GLY A 81 -3.28 7.93 3.76
CA GLY A 81 -3.45 9.19 4.47
C GLY A 81 -2.19 9.64 5.18
N ILE A 82 -2.07 10.97 5.26
CA ILE A 82 -1.06 11.70 6.02
C ILE A 82 -1.83 12.48 7.09
N ASP A 83 -1.62 12.12 8.36
CA ASP A 83 -2.37 12.63 9.52
C ASP A 83 -2.00 14.09 9.84
N LYS A 84 -2.83 15.04 9.40
CA LYS A 84 -2.56 16.46 9.60
C LYS A 84 -3.58 17.08 10.54
N ILE A 85 -3.09 17.98 11.39
CA ILE A 85 -3.92 18.93 12.14
C ILE A 85 -4.78 19.67 11.08
N TYR A 86 -6.11 19.62 11.22
CA TYR A 86 -7.16 20.11 10.30
C TYR A 86 -7.66 19.13 9.23
N ALA A 87 -6.82 18.75 8.26
CA ALA A 87 -7.26 17.93 7.15
C ALA A 87 -6.13 17.08 6.62
N ASP A 88 -6.34 15.77 6.64
CA ASP A 88 -5.40 14.82 6.09
C ASP A 88 -5.10 15.13 4.61
N ILE A 89 -3.97 14.64 4.13
CA ILE A 89 -3.75 14.53 2.69
C ILE A 89 -3.97 13.06 2.36
N MET A 90 -4.93 12.76 1.48
CA MET A 90 -5.23 11.37 1.13
C MET A 90 -5.25 11.16 -0.38
N THR A 91 -4.65 10.04 -0.79
CA THR A 91 -4.59 9.58 -2.18
C THR A 91 -5.29 8.24 -2.28
N SER A 92 -6.21 8.09 -3.24
CA SER A 92 -6.91 6.81 -3.47
C SER A 92 -6.04 5.83 -4.25
N VAL A 93 -6.19 4.56 -3.94
CA VAL A 93 -5.50 3.44 -4.59
C VAL A 93 -6.51 2.32 -4.79
N THR A 94 -6.74 1.93 -6.05
CA THR A 94 -7.58 0.79 -6.36
C THR A 94 -6.73 -0.46 -6.50
N LEU A 95 -6.92 -1.43 -5.61
CA LEU A 95 -6.24 -2.73 -5.67
C LEU A 95 -7.13 -3.75 -6.36
N LYS A 96 -6.64 -4.34 -7.45
CA LYS A 96 -7.29 -5.46 -8.13
C LYS A 96 -6.40 -6.69 -8.05
N VAL A 97 -6.81 -7.68 -7.25
CA VAL A 97 -6.11 -8.96 -7.12
C VAL A 97 -6.64 -9.91 -8.19
N THR A 98 -5.82 -10.22 -9.18
CA THR A 98 -6.12 -11.22 -10.21
C THR A 98 -5.37 -12.51 -9.90
N LYS A 99 -5.97 -13.66 -10.26
CA LYS A 99 -5.26 -14.93 -10.20
C LYS A 99 -4.19 -14.92 -11.29
N GLY A 100 -2.92 -14.97 -10.89
CA GLY A 100 -1.84 -15.22 -11.83
C GLY A 100 -2.04 -16.59 -12.48
N LYS A 101 -1.98 -16.65 -13.82
CA LYS A 101 -1.80 -17.94 -14.50
C LYS A 101 -0.39 -18.40 -14.15
N LYS A 102 -0.25 -19.55 -13.47
CA LYS A 102 1.06 -20.20 -13.31
C LYS A 102 1.58 -20.52 -14.72
N THR A 103 2.47 -19.71 -15.26
CA THR A 103 3.27 -20.12 -16.41
C THR A 103 4.13 -21.28 -15.95
N ARG A 104 3.84 -22.48 -16.48
CA ARG A 104 4.71 -23.65 -16.30
C ARG A 104 6.04 -23.35 -16.97
N TYR A 105 7.02 -22.86 -16.23
CA TYR A 105 8.40 -23.18 -16.57
C TYR A 105 8.58 -24.65 -16.17
N LEU A 106 8.80 -25.51 -17.17
CA LEU A 106 9.15 -26.91 -16.98
C LEU A 106 10.51 -26.97 -16.27
N GLY A 107 10.50 -27.21 -14.96
CA GLY A 107 11.73 -27.38 -14.19
C GLY A 107 11.55 -27.30 -12.68
N HIS A 108 11.40 -28.47 -12.07
CA HIS A 108 11.73 -28.83 -10.67
C HIS A 108 11.02 -28.17 -9.46
N PHE A 109 10.49 -29.08 -8.65
CA PHE A 109 9.81 -28.98 -7.36
C PHE A 109 10.30 -27.92 -6.35
N THR A 110 9.38 -27.08 -5.86
CA THR A 110 8.98 -27.02 -4.43
C THR A 110 7.48 -26.66 -4.31
N ASN A 111 6.85 -27.14 -3.23
CA ASN A 111 5.41 -27.35 -3.04
C ASN A 111 4.62 -26.05 -2.64
N PRO A 112 3.29 -26.08 -2.40
CA PRO A 112 2.35 -25.04 -2.83
C PRO A 112 2.01 -24.04 -1.71
N SER A 113 2.30 -22.77 -1.95
CA SER A 113 1.48 -21.69 -1.38
C SER A 113 1.16 -20.73 -2.51
N GLY A 114 -0.10 -20.72 -2.94
CA GLY A 114 -0.63 -19.81 -3.95
C GLY A 114 -0.70 -18.37 -3.45
N ALA A 115 0.39 -17.85 -2.91
CA ALA A 115 0.50 -16.49 -2.41
C ALA A 115 1.03 -15.60 -3.54
N ALA A 116 0.13 -14.87 -4.20
CA ALA A 116 0.54 -13.68 -4.93
C ALA A 116 1.14 -12.70 -3.90
N ALA A 117 2.44 -12.45 -3.99
CA ALA A 117 3.11 -11.43 -3.19
C ALA A 117 3.06 -10.11 -3.98
N GLY A 118 2.23 -9.16 -3.52
CA GLY A 118 2.15 -7.82 -4.11
C GLY A 118 2.81 -6.80 -3.18
N ALA A 119 3.61 -5.90 -3.74
CA ALA A 119 4.10 -4.72 -3.02
C ALA A 119 3.48 -3.48 -3.68
N LEU A 120 2.76 -2.67 -2.92
CA LEU A 120 2.31 -1.36 -3.35
C LEU A 120 3.34 -0.31 -2.93
N ARG A 121 3.91 0.37 -3.93
CA ARG A 121 4.74 1.55 -3.72
C ARG A 121 3.89 2.76 -4.05
N CYS A 122 3.72 3.65 -3.09
CA CYS A 122 3.02 4.90 -3.31
C CYS A 122 3.96 6.07 -3.02
N LEU A 123 4.20 6.84 -4.07
CA LEU A 123 4.89 8.11 -3.99
C LEU A 123 3.83 9.16 -3.68
N VAL A 124 3.84 9.68 -2.46
CA VAL A 124 3.06 10.87 -2.06
C VAL A 124 4.03 12.04 -1.96
#